data_AF-A0A821XAD3-F1
#
_entry.id   AF-A0A821XAD3-F1
#
_cell.length_a   1.000
_cell.length_b   1.000
_cell.length_c   1.000
_cell.angle_alpha   90.00
_cell.angle_beta   90.00
_cell.angle_gamma   90.00
#
_symmetry.space_group_name_H-M   'P 1'
#
loop_
_entity.id
_entity.type
_entity.pdbx_description
1 polymer ?
#
loop_
_entity_poly.entity_id
_entity_poly.type
_entity_poly.pdbx_seq_one_letter_code
_entity_poly.pdbx_strand_id
1 'polypeptide(L)'
;MAQDAIDKDQLVFGYWNIRGLAEPSRLTLHYTKTPYTDKMYQMGDAPEYSRDEWLSEKFKLDLDFPNLPYLIDGDFKLTQSKAILYYLGRQNNLMGKNPKEEALIMMLCEQAHDLRMKFGMVCVGPNGDSENERKKFLETTVTEEIKQLNAYLGKHKSKFAVGDTPTVADFQLFDYIDCCCSIDGGRTLLDKYTNVKELLQRIRELPELKDYIVKSHAQLPMHAKIAKFGTQMNQINIMTTQSSSTTKPISLDSIIRLCGDLGPFQLIHLFFMNLISMTAGIVAFYYVFGAADVNHRCRLSPSVWPNDVHYKPINQTHEALINEYIPKGTDGKWDKCMRYTTNDQHRTLINCPNGWAYDRSVFGYSFTEEANLVCHSEPKKSWLNTLMQTGGFSLLMIGSLGDKFGRKRTTIITTILLFVLCVITQIFLQWIPMTVNAK
;
A
#
# COMPACT_ATOMS: atom_id res chain seq x y z
N MET A 1 -9.20 -39.43 -16.93
CA MET A 1 -8.82 -39.45 -15.50
C MET A 1 -10.10 -39.26 -14.72
N ALA A 2 -10.45 -40.25 -13.90
CA ALA A 2 -11.78 -40.36 -13.29
C ALA A 2 -12.03 -39.20 -12.32
N GLN A 3 -13.18 -38.55 -12.50
CA GLN A 3 -13.76 -37.66 -11.52
C GLN A 3 -14.27 -38.57 -10.40
N ASP A 4 -13.66 -38.53 -9.21
CA ASP A 4 -14.17 -39.27 -8.05
C ASP A 4 -15.61 -38.79 -7.80
N ALA A 5 -16.57 -39.66 -8.11
CA ALA A 5 -17.97 -39.39 -7.84
C ALA A 5 -18.12 -39.30 -6.31
N ILE A 6 -18.49 -38.12 -5.82
CA ILE A 6 -18.87 -37.92 -4.42
C ILE A 6 -19.99 -38.91 -4.14
N ASP A 7 -19.79 -39.79 -3.16
CA ASP A 7 -20.83 -40.71 -2.70
C ASP A 7 -22.07 -39.89 -2.32
N LYS A 8 -23.25 -40.26 -2.85
CA LYS A 8 -24.47 -39.46 -2.74
C LYS A 8 -24.95 -39.30 -1.28
N ASP A 9 -24.47 -40.14 -0.38
CA ASP A 9 -24.83 -40.13 1.04
C ASP A 9 -23.77 -39.44 1.93
N GLN A 10 -22.70 -38.88 1.35
CA GLN A 10 -21.59 -38.30 2.13
C GLN A 10 -21.64 -36.77 2.16
N LEU A 11 -21.78 -36.20 3.36
CA LEU A 11 -21.68 -34.76 3.59
C LEU A 11 -20.25 -34.28 3.27
N VAL A 12 -20.11 -33.30 2.39
CA VAL A 12 -18.83 -32.66 2.04
C VAL A 12 -18.84 -31.21 2.51
N PHE A 13 -17.86 -30.83 3.31
CA PHE A 13 -17.65 -29.46 3.73
C PHE A 13 -16.36 -28.92 3.14
N GLY A 14 -16.45 -27.85 2.34
CA GLY A 14 -15.32 -27.30 1.58
C GLY A 14 -14.88 -25.95 2.10
N TYR A 15 -13.59 -25.81 2.41
CA TYR A 15 -12.98 -24.52 2.77
C TYR A 15 -11.48 -24.50 2.50
N TRP A 16 -10.85 -23.35 2.68
CA TRP A 16 -9.39 -23.27 2.75
C TRP A 16 -8.84 -24.11 3.90
N ASN A 17 -7.60 -24.58 3.76
CA ASN A 17 -6.84 -25.28 4.80
C ASN A 17 -6.39 -24.35 5.95
N ILE A 18 -7.36 -23.70 6.59
CA ILE A 18 -7.25 -22.74 7.69
C ILE A 18 -8.50 -22.86 8.57
N ARG A 19 -8.50 -22.31 9.79
CA ARG A 19 -9.70 -22.16 10.63
C ARG A 19 -10.71 -21.22 9.96
N GLY A 20 -10.32 -19.95 9.78
CA GLY A 20 -11.07 -18.93 9.03
C GLY A 20 -12.55 -18.84 9.41
N LEU A 21 -13.43 -18.85 8.40
CA LEU A 21 -14.89 -18.84 8.61
C LEU A 21 -15.50 -20.25 8.80
N ALA A 22 -14.71 -21.30 8.58
CA ALA A 22 -15.16 -22.68 8.61
C ALA A 22 -15.16 -23.29 10.02
N GLU A 23 -14.30 -22.80 10.91
CA GLU A 23 -14.08 -23.42 12.21
C GLU A 23 -15.35 -23.58 13.07
N PRO A 24 -16.29 -22.60 13.14
CA PRO A 24 -17.55 -22.82 13.87
C PRO A 24 -18.38 -23.99 13.33
N SER A 25 -18.36 -24.22 12.01
CA SER A 25 -19.06 -25.35 11.39
C SER A 25 -18.33 -26.67 11.65
N ARG A 26 -16.99 -26.68 11.61
CA ARG A 26 -16.20 -27.87 12.00
C ARG A 26 -16.42 -28.24 13.45
N LEU A 27 -16.38 -27.28 14.37
CA LEU A 27 -16.72 -27.49 15.79
C LEU A 27 -18.13 -28.08 15.92
N THR A 28 -19.10 -27.57 15.17
CA THR A 28 -20.46 -28.14 15.17
C THR A 28 -20.47 -29.60 14.72
N LEU A 29 -19.86 -29.92 13.59
CA LEU A 29 -19.78 -31.28 13.03
C LEU A 29 -19.05 -32.26 13.97
N HIS A 30 -17.97 -31.82 14.61
CA HIS A 30 -17.24 -32.63 15.59
C HIS A 30 -18.04 -32.84 16.88
N TYR A 31 -18.73 -31.81 17.37
CA TYR A 31 -19.59 -31.90 18.55
C TYR A 31 -20.72 -32.91 18.34
N THR A 32 -21.37 -32.86 17.16
CA THR A 32 -22.48 -33.74 16.81
C THR A 32 -22.03 -35.10 16.30
N LYS A 33 -20.72 -35.30 16.11
CA LYS A 33 -20.10 -36.50 15.53
C LYS A 33 -20.69 -36.84 14.14
N THR A 34 -21.10 -35.81 13.40
CA THR A 34 -21.64 -35.96 12.05
C THR A 34 -20.51 -36.41 11.12
N PRO A 35 -20.63 -37.56 10.43
CA PRO A 35 -19.63 -37.99 9.46
C PRO A 35 -19.59 -37.01 8.28
N TYR A 36 -18.39 -36.57 7.88
CA TYR A 36 -18.22 -35.69 6.74
C TYR A 36 -16.82 -35.81 6.12
N THR A 37 -16.71 -35.39 4.88
CA THR A 37 -15.44 -35.14 4.20
C THR A 37 -15.08 -33.66 4.29
N ASP A 38 -13.94 -33.34 4.90
CA ASP A 38 -13.38 -31.98 4.92
C ASP A 38 -12.51 -31.76 3.68
N LYS A 39 -13.07 -31.11 2.65
CA LYS A 39 -12.34 -30.74 1.44
C LYS A 39 -11.57 -29.44 1.71
N MET A 40 -10.30 -29.59 2.04
CA MET A 40 -9.40 -28.48 2.37
C MET A 40 -8.54 -28.04 1.18
N TYR A 41 -8.89 -26.90 0.58
CA TYR A 41 -8.11 -26.31 -0.51
C TYR A 41 -6.83 -25.65 0.00
N GLN A 42 -5.71 -25.86 -0.68
CA GLN A 42 -4.43 -25.21 -0.38
C GLN A 42 -4.30 -23.89 -1.14
N MET A 43 -3.83 -22.86 -0.42
CA MET A 43 -3.32 -21.65 -1.04
C MET A 43 -1.83 -21.81 -1.29
N GLY A 44 -1.38 -21.45 -2.49
CA GLY A 44 0.03 -21.42 -2.85
C GLY A 44 0.84 -20.49 -1.95
N ASP A 45 2.16 -20.63 -1.98
CA ASP A 45 3.06 -19.80 -1.20
C ASP A 45 3.23 -18.40 -1.80
N ALA A 46 3.87 -17.52 -1.04
CA ALA A 46 4.23 -16.19 -1.51
C ALA A 46 5.31 -16.28 -2.62
N PRO A 47 5.36 -15.31 -3.55
CA PRO A 47 4.51 -14.12 -3.63
C PRO A 47 3.19 -14.32 -4.40
N GLU A 48 2.99 -15.44 -5.09
CA GLU A 48 1.85 -15.63 -6.00
C GLU A 48 0.54 -15.90 -5.27
N TYR A 49 0.59 -16.56 -4.10
CA TYR A 49 -0.58 -16.96 -3.31
C TYR A 49 -1.64 -17.65 -4.17
N SER A 50 -1.21 -18.59 -5.02
CA SER A 50 -2.10 -19.23 -6.01
C SER A 50 -3.35 -19.80 -5.34
N ARG A 51 -4.50 -19.63 -6.02
CA ARG A 51 -5.81 -20.15 -5.61
C ARG A 51 -6.30 -21.21 -6.59
N ASP A 52 -5.41 -21.75 -7.42
CA ASP A 52 -5.78 -22.58 -8.57
C ASP A 52 -6.51 -23.86 -8.17
N GLU A 53 -6.17 -24.45 -7.02
CA GLU A 53 -6.87 -25.64 -6.52
C GLU A 53 -8.37 -25.37 -6.38
N TRP A 54 -8.75 -24.29 -5.69
CA TRP A 54 -10.16 -23.88 -5.59
C TRP A 54 -10.72 -23.40 -6.92
N LEU A 55 -10.00 -22.55 -7.65
CA LEU A 55 -10.51 -21.97 -8.90
C LEU A 55 -10.77 -23.03 -9.98
N SER A 56 -10.05 -24.15 -9.95
CA SER A 56 -10.23 -25.27 -10.86
C SER A 56 -11.51 -26.07 -10.61
N GLU A 57 -12.07 -26.04 -9.38
CA GLU A 57 -13.29 -26.74 -8.99
C GLU A 57 -14.48 -25.80 -8.79
N LYS A 58 -14.26 -24.51 -8.55
CA LYS A 58 -15.26 -23.51 -8.15
C LYS A 58 -16.59 -23.59 -8.91
N PHE A 59 -16.54 -23.67 -10.24
CA PHE A 59 -17.73 -23.67 -11.10
C PHE A 59 -18.17 -25.07 -11.55
N LYS A 60 -17.55 -26.14 -11.02
CA LYS A 60 -17.84 -27.54 -11.34
C LYS A 60 -18.70 -28.25 -10.29
N LEU A 61 -18.86 -27.62 -9.12
CA LEU A 61 -19.63 -28.15 -8.00
C LEU A 61 -21.14 -27.88 -8.11
N ASP A 62 -21.56 -27.10 -9.12
CA ASP A 62 -22.97 -26.73 -9.36
C ASP A 62 -23.59 -26.10 -8.09
N LEU A 63 -22.89 -25.09 -7.57
CA LEU A 63 -23.34 -24.23 -6.48
C LEU A 63 -24.05 -23.01 -7.07
N ASP A 64 -25.19 -22.60 -6.52
CA ASP A 64 -25.91 -21.39 -6.99
C ASP A 64 -25.05 -20.12 -6.89
N PHE A 65 -24.31 -19.98 -5.78
CA PHE A 65 -23.41 -18.86 -5.51
C PHE A 65 -22.00 -19.37 -5.16
N PRO A 66 -21.16 -19.76 -6.14
CA PRO A 66 -19.89 -20.43 -5.88
C PRO A 66 -18.95 -19.63 -4.96
N ASN A 67 -18.76 -20.12 -3.74
CA ASN A 67 -17.93 -19.48 -2.73
C ASN A 67 -17.42 -20.49 -1.68
N LEU A 68 -16.50 -20.04 -0.82
CA LEU A 68 -16.02 -20.79 0.34
C LEU A 68 -16.45 -20.07 1.63
N PRO A 69 -16.96 -20.77 2.66
CA PRO A 69 -17.20 -22.22 2.67
C PRO A 69 -18.44 -22.63 1.86
N TYR A 70 -18.47 -23.90 1.46
CA TYR A 70 -19.65 -24.59 0.93
C TYR A 70 -19.92 -25.89 1.70
N LEU A 71 -21.17 -26.35 1.65
CA LEU A 71 -21.62 -27.64 2.15
C LEU A 71 -22.42 -28.34 1.05
N ILE A 72 -22.14 -29.63 0.83
CA ILE A 72 -22.91 -30.52 -0.05
C ILE A 72 -23.41 -31.67 0.82
N ASP A 73 -24.71 -31.88 0.85
CA ASP A 73 -25.41 -32.93 1.60
C ASP A 73 -26.37 -33.64 0.64
N GLY A 74 -25.84 -34.65 -0.06
CA GLY A 74 -26.50 -35.26 -1.21
C GLY A 74 -26.80 -34.24 -2.32
N ASP A 75 -28.08 -34.10 -2.68
CA ASP A 75 -28.53 -33.15 -3.69
C ASP A 75 -28.64 -31.70 -3.15
N PHE A 76 -28.60 -31.51 -1.81
CA PHE A 76 -28.66 -30.19 -1.21
C PHE A 76 -27.28 -29.52 -1.17
N LYS A 77 -27.21 -28.29 -1.66
CA LYS A 77 -25.96 -27.53 -1.78
C LYS A 77 -26.13 -26.14 -1.22
N LEU A 78 -25.17 -25.71 -0.41
CA LEU A 78 -25.26 -24.45 0.31
C LEU A 78 -23.90 -23.75 0.38
N THR A 79 -23.92 -22.43 0.25
CA THR A 79 -22.77 -21.55 0.53
C THR A 79 -23.15 -20.52 1.58
N GLN A 80 -22.22 -19.66 1.98
CA GLN A 80 -22.32 -18.73 3.12
C GLN A 80 -22.16 -19.41 4.48
N SER A 81 -21.11 -19.04 5.21
CA SER A 81 -20.76 -19.66 6.50
C SER A 81 -21.89 -19.60 7.53
N LYS A 82 -22.65 -18.49 7.56
CA LYS A 82 -23.78 -18.32 8.47
C LYS A 82 -24.97 -19.21 8.12
N ALA A 83 -25.30 -19.35 6.84
CA ALA A 83 -26.37 -20.23 6.39
C ALA A 83 -26.01 -21.70 6.67
N ILE A 84 -24.76 -22.09 6.40
CA ILE A 84 -24.25 -23.43 6.69
C ILE A 84 -24.31 -23.73 8.19
N LEU A 85 -23.83 -22.81 9.03
CA LEU A 85 -23.87 -22.99 10.48
C LEU A 85 -25.32 -23.08 11.01
N TYR A 86 -26.24 -22.28 10.44
CA TYR A 86 -27.66 -22.37 10.76
C TYR A 86 -28.25 -23.73 10.36
N TYR A 87 -27.97 -24.21 9.14
CA TYR A 87 -28.42 -25.52 8.65
C TYR A 87 -27.96 -26.66 9.58
N LEU A 88 -26.66 -26.71 9.87
CA LEU A 88 -26.08 -27.70 10.79
C LEU A 88 -26.68 -27.58 12.19
N GLY A 89 -26.90 -26.36 12.65
CA GLY A 89 -27.54 -26.11 13.93
C GLY A 89 -28.97 -26.67 13.99
N ARG A 90 -29.79 -26.41 12.97
CA ARG A 90 -31.17 -26.91 12.90
C ARG A 90 -31.22 -28.43 12.79
N GLN A 91 -30.37 -29.02 11.94
CA GLN A 91 -30.30 -30.47 11.75
C GLN A 91 -29.96 -31.21 13.06
N ASN A 92 -29.19 -30.58 13.95
CA ASN A 92 -28.67 -31.20 15.17
C ASN A 92 -29.29 -30.65 16.47
N ASN A 93 -30.41 -29.92 16.39
CA ASN A 93 -31.11 -29.33 17.55
C ASN A 93 -30.25 -28.35 18.39
N LEU A 94 -29.37 -27.59 17.73
CA LEU A 94 -28.46 -26.61 18.34
C LEU A 94 -28.92 -25.14 18.13
N MET A 95 -30.19 -24.94 17.76
CA MET A 95 -30.82 -23.63 17.55
C MET A 95 -31.82 -23.25 18.64
N GLY A 96 -31.66 -23.82 19.85
CA GLY A 96 -32.56 -23.57 20.97
C GLY A 96 -33.90 -24.28 20.82
N LYS A 97 -34.78 -24.10 21.81
CA LYS A 97 -36.05 -24.84 21.92
C LYS A 97 -37.24 -24.12 21.33
N ASN A 98 -37.12 -22.82 21.07
CA ASN A 98 -38.22 -21.97 20.64
C ASN A 98 -37.71 -20.79 19.80
N PRO A 99 -38.59 -20.08 19.07
CA PRO A 99 -38.19 -18.98 18.19
C PRO A 99 -37.44 -17.83 18.90
N LYS A 100 -37.68 -17.61 20.20
CA LYS A 100 -36.97 -16.55 20.95
C LYS A 100 -35.52 -16.95 21.22
N GLU A 101 -35.28 -18.20 21.62
CA GLU A 101 -33.92 -18.73 21.78
C GLU A 101 -33.19 -18.76 20.44
N GLU A 102 -33.85 -19.20 19.37
CA GLU A 102 -33.28 -19.21 18.02
C GLU A 102 -32.87 -17.80 17.57
N ALA A 103 -33.70 -16.79 17.82
CA ALA A 103 -33.38 -15.39 17.54
C ALA A 103 -32.19 -14.87 18.35
N LEU A 104 -32.08 -15.23 19.64
CA LEU A 104 -30.93 -14.88 20.47
C LEU A 104 -29.64 -15.54 19.98
N ILE A 105 -29.71 -16.81 19.57
CA ILE A 105 -28.57 -17.55 18.98
C ILE A 105 -28.11 -16.86 17.71
N MET A 106 -29.03 -16.46 16.83
CA MET A 106 -28.69 -15.75 15.61
C MET A 106 -28.11 -14.36 15.89
N MET A 107 -28.66 -13.60 16.83
CA MET A 107 -28.10 -12.30 17.24
C MET A 107 -26.66 -12.44 17.74
N LEU A 108 -26.37 -13.41 18.60
CA LEU A 108 -25.01 -13.64 19.11
C LEU A 108 -24.06 -14.12 18.03
N CYS A 109 -24.55 -14.95 17.11
CA CYS A 109 -23.82 -15.35 15.94
C CYS A 109 -23.42 -14.17 15.04
N GLU A 110 -24.33 -13.23 14.78
CA GLU A 110 -24.04 -12.03 13.99
C GLU A 110 -23.06 -11.11 14.74
N GLN A 111 -23.22 -10.92 16.05
CA GLN A 111 -22.28 -10.16 16.88
C GLN A 111 -20.85 -10.73 16.79
N ALA A 112 -20.72 -12.06 16.88
CA ALA A 112 -19.44 -12.74 16.71
C ALA A 112 -18.88 -12.53 15.30
N HIS A 113 -19.73 -12.60 14.27
CA HIS A 113 -19.34 -12.42 12.87
C HIS A 113 -18.79 -11.01 12.60
N ASP A 114 -19.45 -9.98 13.12
CA ASP A 114 -18.98 -8.59 13.02
C ASP A 114 -17.58 -8.42 13.61
N LEU A 115 -17.33 -9.00 14.79
CA LEU A 115 -16.00 -9.00 15.41
C LEU A 115 -14.97 -9.72 14.52
N ARG A 116 -15.32 -10.89 13.98
CA ARG A 116 -14.44 -11.66 13.09
C ARG A 116 -14.07 -10.89 11.83
N MET A 117 -15.00 -10.11 11.28
CA MET A 117 -14.76 -9.32 10.09
C MET A 117 -13.84 -8.14 10.36
N LYS A 118 -14.04 -7.43 11.47
CA LYS A 118 -13.11 -6.39 11.93
C LYS A 118 -11.71 -6.97 12.20
N PHE A 119 -11.62 -8.13 12.84
CA PHE A 119 -10.34 -8.81 13.09
C PHE A 119 -9.64 -9.22 11.78
N GLY A 120 -10.39 -9.77 10.82
CA GLY A 120 -9.88 -10.07 9.48
C GLY A 120 -9.31 -8.84 8.78
N MET A 121 -10.01 -7.70 8.85
CA MET A 121 -9.55 -6.44 8.26
C MET A 121 -8.24 -5.97 8.90
N VAL A 122 -8.12 -6.04 10.23
CA VAL A 122 -6.89 -5.67 10.94
C VAL A 122 -5.73 -6.60 10.60
N CYS A 123 -5.96 -7.90 10.39
CA CYS A 123 -4.86 -8.84 10.10
C CYS A 123 -4.46 -8.91 8.61
N VAL A 124 -5.35 -8.52 7.69
CA VAL A 124 -5.12 -8.60 6.24
C VAL A 124 -4.85 -7.23 5.60
N GLY A 125 -5.29 -6.15 6.25
CA GLY A 125 -5.17 -4.79 5.73
C GLY A 125 -3.73 -4.30 5.54
N PRO A 126 -3.55 -3.10 4.97
CA PRO A 126 -2.22 -2.54 4.64
C PRO A 126 -1.24 -2.53 5.82
N ASN A 127 -1.76 -2.34 7.02
CA ASN A 127 -1.00 -2.24 8.26
C ASN A 127 -1.11 -3.52 9.11
N GLY A 128 -1.54 -4.64 8.53
CA GLY A 128 -1.83 -5.85 9.32
C GLY A 128 -0.61 -6.49 9.97
N ASP A 129 0.60 -6.11 9.55
CA ASP A 129 1.88 -6.44 10.16
C ASP A 129 2.19 -5.58 11.40
N SER A 130 1.54 -4.42 11.56
CA SER A 130 1.67 -3.54 12.72
C SER A 130 1.15 -4.19 14.00
N GLU A 131 2.06 -4.54 14.91
CA GLU A 131 1.72 -5.03 16.24
C GLU A 131 0.94 -3.99 17.04
N ASN A 132 1.28 -2.70 16.89
CA ASN A 132 0.60 -1.61 17.59
C ASN A 132 -0.87 -1.48 17.15
N GLU A 133 -1.17 -1.66 15.87
CA GLU A 133 -2.57 -1.63 15.43
C GLU A 133 -3.36 -2.83 15.93
N ARG A 134 -2.76 -4.02 15.92
CA ARG A 134 -3.40 -5.21 16.51
C ARG A 134 -3.63 -5.04 18.01
N LYS A 135 -2.66 -4.52 18.76
CA LYS A 135 -2.82 -4.20 20.19
C LYS A 135 -3.92 -3.17 20.41
N LYS A 136 -3.94 -2.08 19.63
CA LYS A 136 -5.01 -1.09 19.69
C LYS A 136 -6.38 -1.71 19.42
N PHE A 137 -6.49 -2.60 18.43
CA PHE A 137 -7.73 -3.33 18.15
C PHE A 137 -8.17 -4.19 19.34
N LEU A 138 -7.23 -4.91 19.97
CA LEU A 138 -7.49 -5.70 21.17
C LEU A 138 -7.98 -4.84 22.35
N GLU A 139 -7.27 -3.75 22.64
CA GLU A 139 -7.53 -2.85 23.78
C GLU A 139 -8.80 -2.00 23.62
N THR A 140 -9.28 -1.84 22.38
CA THR A 140 -10.47 -1.02 22.08
C THR A 140 -11.65 -1.90 21.67
N THR A 141 -11.60 -2.43 20.45
CA THR A 141 -12.74 -3.10 19.82
C THR A 141 -13.03 -4.44 20.48
N VAL A 142 -12.02 -5.30 20.64
CA VAL A 142 -12.22 -6.61 21.27
C VAL A 142 -12.62 -6.45 22.74
N THR A 143 -12.00 -5.50 23.45
CA THR A 143 -12.29 -5.23 24.86
C THR A 143 -13.74 -4.77 25.06
N GLU A 144 -14.26 -3.88 24.22
CA GLU A 144 -15.65 -3.42 24.33
C GLU A 144 -16.66 -4.54 23.99
N GLU A 145 -16.40 -5.34 22.96
CA GLU A 145 -17.25 -6.49 22.58
C GLU A 145 -17.28 -7.55 23.68
N ILE A 146 -16.12 -7.91 24.25
CA ILE A 146 -16.03 -8.87 25.37
C ILE A 146 -16.71 -8.32 26.61
N LYS A 147 -16.59 -7.02 26.90
CA LYS A 147 -17.27 -6.38 28.03
C LYS A 147 -18.79 -6.48 27.89
N GLN A 148 -19.33 -6.19 26.70
CA GLN A 148 -20.76 -6.31 26.42
C GLN A 148 -21.25 -7.75 26.54
N LEU A 149 -20.52 -8.71 25.96
CA LEU A 149 -20.83 -10.14 26.07
C LEU A 149 -20.76 -10.62 27.53
N ASN A 150 -19.75 -10.19 28.29
CA ASN A 150 -19.61 -10.56 29.70
C ASN A 150 -20.78 -10.05 30.54
N ALA A 151 -21.26 -8.83 30.27
CA ALA A 151 -22.45 -8.28 30.91
C ALA A 151 -23.72 -9.05 30.50
N TYR A 152 -23.86 -9.39 29.22
CA TYR A 152 -24.94 -10.24 28.72
C TYR A 152 -24.98 -11.60 29.43
N LEU A 153 -23.85 -12.33 29.47
CA LEU A 153 -23.76 -13.62 30.15
C LEU A 153 -24.07 -13.50 31.66
N GLY A 154 -23.58 -12.44 32.32
CA GLY A 154 -23.86 -12.19 33.74
C GLY A 154 -25.31 -11.85 34.04
N LYS A 155 -26.02 -11.22 33.09
CA LYS A 155 -27.46 -10.94 33.18
C LYS A 155 -28.30 -12.20 32.99
N HIS A 156 -27.95 -13.04 32.02
CA HIS A 156 -28.72 -14.23 31.65
C HIS A 156 -28.43 -15.44 32.56
N LYS A 157 -27.22 -15.54 33.12
CA LYS A 157 -26.79 -16.58 34.09
C LYS A 157 -27.01 -18.02 33.62
N SER A 158 -27.04 -18.24 32.32
CA SER A 158 -27.14 -19.57 31.71
C SER A 158 -25.78 -20.26 31.64
N LYS A 159 -25.76 -21.60 31.58
CA LYS A 159 -24.51 -22.37 31.46
C LYS A 159 -23.81 -22.17 30.12
N PHE A 160 -24.54 -21.87 29.05
CA PHE A 160 -24.01 -21.49 27.73
C PHE A 160 -24.63 -20.14 27.34
N ALA A 161 -24.33 -19.62 26.16
CA ALA A 161 -24.69 -18.25 25.79
C ALA A 161 -26.21 -17.99 25.78
N VAL A 162 -27.05 -19.01 25.53
CA VAL A 162 -28.51 -18.86 25.49
C VAL A 162 -29.24 -19.75 26.50
N GLY A 163 -28.68 -20.89 26.90
CA GLY A 163 -29.34 -21.84 27.81
C GLY A 163 -28.37 -22.82 28.46
N ASP A 164 -28.89 -23.97 28.91
CA ASP A 164 -28.09 -24.97 29.64
C ASP A 164 -27.38 -26.00 28.75
N THR A 165 -27.67 -25.97 27.45
CA THR A 165 -27.05 -26.81 26.42
C THR A 165 -26.29 -25.94 25.42
N PRO A 166 -25.17 -26.41 24.86
CA PRO A 166 -24.43 -25.65 23.85
C PRO A 166 -25.26 -25.50 22.57
N THR A 167 -25.02 -24.40 21.88
CA THR A 167 -25.65 -24.00 20.61
C THR A 167 -24.57 -23.60 19.62
N VAL A 168 -24.96 -23.41 18.35
CA VAL A 168 -23.99 -22.93 17.34
C VAL A 168 -23.41 -21.53 17.65
N ALA A 169 -24.12 -20.71 18.43
CA ALA A 169 -23.60 -19.43 18.90
C ALA A 169 -22.38 -19.62 19.80
N ASP A 170 -22.38 -20.64 20.66
CA ASP A 170 -21.26 -20.90 21.57
C ASP A 170 -19.98 -21.27 20.81
N PHE A 171 -20.11 -22.10 19.77
CA PHE A 171 -18.98 -22.50 18.93
C PHE A 171 -18.41 -21.32 18.13
N GLN A 172 -19.28 -20.46 17.58
CA GLN A 172 -18.84 -19.29 16.83
C GLN A 172 -18.21 -18.22 17.74
N LEU A 173 -18.81 -17.96 18.91
CA LEU A 173 -18.25 -17.06 19.92
C LEU A 173 -16.89 -17.57 20.41
N PHE A 174 -16.77 -18.87 20.71
CA PHE A 174 -15.54 -19.48 21.17
C PHE A 174 -14.38 -19.24 20.18
N ASP A 175 -14.54 -19.64 18.92
CA ASP A 175 -13.47 -19.57 17.93
C ASP A 175 -13.04 -18.12 17.66
N TYR A 176 -14.01 -17.24 17.46
CA TYR A 176 -13.74 -15.86 17.03
C TYR A 176 -13.16 -15.02 18.15
N ILE A 177 -13.62 -15.20 19.40
CA ILE A 177 -13.04 -14.51 20.56
C ILE A 177 -11.64 -15.08 20.86
N ASP A 178 -11.44 -16.40 20.80
CA ASP A 178 -10.12 -17.01 21.01
C ASP A 178 -9.09 -16.47 20.01
N CYS A 179 -9.47 -16.37 18.73
CA CYS A 179 -8.61 -15.79 17.69
C CYS A 179 -8.26 -14.32 17.96
N CYS A 180 -9.23 -13.49 18.37
CA CYS A 180 -8.96 -12.08 18.68
C CYS A 180 -8.05 -11.95 19.91
N CYS A 181 -8.33 -12.72 20.96
CA CYS A 181 -7.55 -12.71 22.19
C CYS A 181 -6.14 -13.30 22.01
N SER A 182 -5.84 -14.00 20.92
CA SER A 182 -4.48 -14.49 20.67
C SER A 182 -3.49 -13.37 20.29
N ILE A 183 -3.96 -12.14 20.04
CA ILE A 183 -3.12 -10.98 19.70
C ILE A 183 -2.03 -10.71 20.75
N ASP A 184 -2.36 -10.86 22.04
CA ASP A 184 -1.40 -10.66 23.14
C ASP A 184 -0.62 -11.93 23.50
N GLY A 185 -0.80 -13.03 22.75
CA GLY A 185 -0.19 -14.34 22.96
C GLY A 185 -0.73 -15.13 24.15
N GLY A 186 -0.97 -14.46 25.28
CA GLY A 186 -1.41 -15.05 26.54
C GLY A 186 -2.93 -15.13 26.75
N ARG A 187 -3.72 -14.47 25.89
CA ARG A 187 -5.17 -14.25 26.06
C ARG A 187 -5.52 -13.56 27.37
N THR A 188 -4.66 -12.65 27.82
CA THR A 188 -4.73 -12.00 29.14
C THR A 188 -5.96 -11.11 29.31
N LEU A 189 -6.54 -10.65 28.20
CA LEU A 189 -7.80 -9.91 28.21
C LEU A 189 -8.94 -10.72 28.87
N LEU A 190 -8.95 -12.05 28.70
CA LEU A 190 -9.99 -12.92 29.28
C LEU A 190 -9.96 -12.95 30.81
N ASP A 191 -8.81 -12.69 31.44
CA ASP A 191 -8.68 -12.70 32.90
C ASP A 191 -9.50 -11.58 33.58
N LYS A 192 -9.87 -10.55 32.81
CA LYS A 192 -10.72 -9.44 33.29
C LYS A 192 -12.22 -9.73 33.19
N TYR A 193 -12.62 -10.77 32.45
CA TYR A 193 -14.01 -11.02 32.07
C TYR A 193 -14.39 -12.48 32.34
N THR A 194 -14.65 -12.78 33.62
CA THR A 194 -14.85 -14.15 34.13
C THR A 194 -15.93 -14.93 33.40
N ASN A 195 -17.09 -14.33 33.07
CA ASN A 195 -18.19 -15.07 32.42
C ASN A 195 -17.79 -15.53 31.01
N VAL A 196 -17.08 -14.69 30.26
CA VAL A 196 -16.59 -15.03 28.92
C VAL A 196 -15.47 -16.06 29.02
N LYS A 197 -14.53 -15.87 29.94
CA LYS A 197 -13.44 -16.84 30.19
C LYS A 197 -14.00 -18.23 30.51
N GLU A 198 -14.97 -18.31 31.40
CA GLU A 198 -15.62 -19.57 31.78
C GLU A 198 -16.40 -20.20 30.63
N LEU A 199 -17.12 -19.41 29.82
CA LEU A 199 -17.81 -19.93 28.62
C LEU A 199 -16.82 -20.56 27.64
N LEU A 200 -15.73 -19.85 27.31
CA LEU A 200 -14.71 -20.34 26.39
C LEU A 200 -14.01 -21.59 26.93
N GLN A 201 -13.71 -21.61 28.23
CA GLN A 201 -13.14 -22.78 28.89
C GLN A 201 -14.09 -23.99 28.83
N ARG A 202 -15.38 -23.78 29.11
CA ARG A 202 -16.40 -24.84 29.05
C ARG A 202 -16.50 -25.46 27.67
N ILE A 203 -16.44 -24.66 26.60
CA ILE A 203 -16.45 -25.17 25.21
C ILE A 203 -15.16 -25.95 24.90
N ARG A 204 -14.00 -25.45 25.33
CA ARG A 204 -12.71 -26.13 25.16
C ARG A 204 -12.66 -27.49 25.86
N GLU A 205 -13.35 -27.62 26.99
CA GLU A 205 -13.38 -28.84 27.81
C GLU A 205 -14.49 -29.81 27.43
N LEU A 206 -15.35 -29.49 26.44
CA LEU A 206 -16.37 -30.42 25.96
C LEU A 206 -15.69 -31.73 25.49
N PRO A 207 -16.12 -32.90 25.99
CA PRO A 207 -15.50 -34.18 25.67
C PRO A 207 -15.42 -34.46 24.17
N GLU A 208 -16.42 -34.01 23.41
CA GLU A 208 -16.51 -34.18 21.95
C GLU A 208 -15.53 -33.28 21.18
N LEU A 209 -15.07 -32.18 21.80
CA LEU A 209 -14.28 -31.15 21.11
C LEU A 209 -12.85 -31.02 21.59
N LYS A 210 -12.55 -31.33 22.86
CA LYS A 210 -11.24 -31.04 23.48
C LYS A 210 -10.05 -31.53 22.63
N ASP A 211 -10.12 -32.76 22.13
CA ASP A 211 -9.02 -33.38 21.38
C ASP A 211 -8.95 -32.79 19.96
N TYR A 212 -10.12 -32.53 19.36
CA TYR A 212 -10.21 -31.87 18.06
C TYR A 212 -9.67 -30.44 18.12
N ILE A 213 -10.03 -29.63 19.13
CA ILE A 213 -9.58 -28.25 19.29
C ILE A 213 -8.06 -28.20 19.43
N VAL A 214 -7.47 -29.04 20.28
CA VAL A 214 -6.01 -29.09 20.46
C VAL A 214 -5.32 -29.43 19.13
N LYS A 215 -5.82 -30.44 18.41
CA LYS A 215 -5.25 -30.86 17.13
C LYS A 215 -5.42 -29.80 16.05
N SER A 216 -6.64 -29.31 15.85
CA SER A 216 -6.98 -28.35 14.78
C SER A 216 -6.32 -27.01 15.00
N HIS A 217 -6.29 -26.47 16.23
CA HIS A 217 -5.64 -25.18 16.49
C HIS A 217 -4.12 -25.23 16.33
N ALA A 218 -3.52 -26.42 16.44
CA ALA A 218 -2.12 -26.65 16.13
C ALA A 218 -1.84 -26.80 14.63
N GLN A 219 -2.77 -27.41 13.88
CA GLN A 219 -2.59 -27.75 12.46
C GLN A 219 -3.13 -26.70 11.48
N LEU A 220 -4.14 -25.93 11.88
CA LEU A 220 -4.83 -24.98 11.02
C LEU A 220 -4.54 -23.55 11.47
N PRO A 221 -3.94 -22.71 10.61
CA PRO A 221 -3.74 -21.30 10.93
C PRO A 221 -5.09 -20.56 10.98
N MET A 222 -5.13 -19.42 11.68
CA MET A 222 -6.36 -18.61 11.83
C MET A 222 -6.77 -17.92 10.53
N HIS A 223 -5.78 -17.53 9.71
CA HIS A 223 -5.96 -16.83 8.46
C HIS A 223 -5.17 -17.46 7.31
N ALA A 224 -5.59 -17.15 6.08
CA ALA A 224 -4.87 -17.53 4.87
C ALA A 224 -3.49 -16.85 4.80
N LYS A 225 -2.56 -17.46 4.04
CA LYS A 225 -1.15 -17.04 3.89
C LYS A 225 -0.94 -15.58 3.50
N ILE A 226 -1.94 -14.92 2.90
CA ILE A 226 -1.90 -13.51 2.55
C ILE A 226 -2.00 -12.56 3.76
N ALA A 227 -2.56 -13.03 4.88
CA ALA A 227 -2.65 -12.25 6.10
C ALA A 227 -1.27 -12.00 6.71
N LYS A 228 -1.14 -10.93 7.47
CA LYS A 228 0.10 -10.55 8.16
C LYS A 228 0.17 -11.04 9.60
N PHE A 229 -0.92 -11.63 10.10
CA PHE A 229 -1.02 -12.23 11.42
C PHE A 229 -1.85 -13.52 11.37
N GLY A 230 -1.49 -14.50 12.20
CA GLY A 230 -2.26 -15.74 12.35
C GLY A 230 -2.15 -16.71 11.17
N THR A 231 -1.07 -16.63 10.38
CA THR A 231 -0.82 -17.50 9.22
C THR A 231 0.05 -18.72 9.53
N GLN A 232 0.73 -18.72 10.69
CA GLN A 232 1.54 -19.84 11.15
C GLN A 232 0.64 -20.86 11.86
N MET A 233 0.96 -22.14 11.68
CA MET A 233 0.45 -23.21 12.53
C MET A 233 0.90 -22.94 13.96
N ASN A 234 -0.03 -22.84 14.92
CA ASN A 234 0.36 -22.64 16.31
C ASN A 234 1.11 -23.90 16.78
N GLN A 235 2.44 -23.83 16.88
CA GLN A 235 3.14 -24.75 17.75
C GLN A 235 2.69 -24.43 19.17
N ILE A 236 1.67 -25.15 19.66
CA ILE A 236 1.25 -25.03 21.05
C ILE A 236 2.46 -25.47 21.88
N ASN A 237 3.16 -24.50 22.47
CA ASN A 237 4.02 -24.73 23.62
C ASN A 237 3.13 -25.27 24.73
N ILE A 238 3.10 -26.60 24.85
CA ILE A 238 2.68 -27.27 26.08
C ILE A 238 3.75 -26.91 27.12
N MET A 239 3.47 -25.91 27.94
CA MET A 239 4.13 -25.67 29.23
C MET A 239 3.00 -25.72 30.26
N THR A 240 2.83 -26.72 31.12
CA THR A 240 3.79 -27.28 32.09
C THR A 240 4.89 -26.29 32.42
N THR A 241 4.63 -25.51 33.46
CA THR A 241 5.60 -25.04 34.46
C THR A 241 7.07 -25.25 34.10
N GLN A 242 7.75 -24.20 33.63
CA GLN A 242 8.95 -23.61 34.24
C GLN A 242 9.87 -22.93 33.20
N SER A 243 10.33 -21.76 33.63
CA SER A 243 11.57 -21.07 33.28
C SER A 243 11.69 -20.36 31.92
N SER A 244 11.95 -19.07 32.07
CA SER A 244 12.54 -18.11 31.15
C SER A 244 13.42 -18.69 30.02
N SER A 245 13.12 -18.31 28.79
CA SER A 245 14.18 -17.96 27.84
C SER A 245 13.76 -16.72 27.05
N THR A 246 14.63 -15.72 27.08
CA THR A 246 14.49 -14.43 26.42
C THR A 246 14.72 -14.60 24.92
N THR A 247 13.67 -14.55 24.11
CA THR A 247 13.81 -14.39 22.66
C THR A 247 14.33 -12.99 22.35
N LYS A 248 15.59 -12.91 21.91
CA LYS A 248 16.19 -11.66 21.40
C LYS A 248 15.35 -11.10 20.24
N PRO A 249 15.18 -9.77 20.14
CA PRO A 249 14.49 -9.15 19.02
C PRO A 249 15.22 -9.46 17.72
N ILE A 250 14.48 -9.91 16.69
CA ILE A 250 15.00 -10.19 15.36
C ILE A 250 15.52 -8.87 14.78
N SER A 251 16.84 -8.78 14.61
CA SER A 251 17.47 -7.61 14.01
C SER A 251 17.23 -7.60 12.50
N LEU A 252 17.18 -6.41 11.90
CA LEU A 252 17.11 -6.22 10.45
C LEU A 252 18.20 -7.03 9.71
N ASP A 253 19.38 -7.14 10.30
CA ASP A 253 20.49 -7.95 9.75
C ASP A 253 20.15 -9.43 9.64
N SER A 254 19.32 -9.95 10.54
CA SER A 254 18.87 -11.35 10.52
C SER A 254 17.91 -11.61 9.35
N ILE A 255 17.11 -10.61 8.99
CA ILE A 255 16.19 -10.65 7.84
C ILE A 255 16.96 -10.51 6.53
N ILE A 256 17.92 -9.59 6.47
CA ILE A 256 18.78 -9.39 5.28
C ILE A 256 19.55 -10.67 4.95
N ARG A 257 20.10 -11.36 5.96
CA ARG A 257 20.76 -12.66 5.80
C ARG A 257 19.82 -13.75 5.28
N LEU A 258 18.53 -13.67 5.58
CA LEU A 258 17.52 -14.64 5.12
C LEU A 258 17.09 -14.40 3.67
N CYS A 259 17.08 -13.13 3.23
CA CYS A 259 16.77 -12.74 1.84
C CYS A 259 17.87 -13.08 0.83
N GLY A 260 19.07 -13.47 1.31
CA GLY A 260 20.24 -13.76 0.48
C GLY A 260 20.96 -12.51 -0.01
N ASP A 261 22.23 -12.66 -0.37
CA ASP A 261 23.05 -11.58 -0.90
C ASP A 261 22.57 -11.12 -2.28
N LEU A 262 22.95 -9.89 -2.68
CA LEU A 262 22.70 -9.33 -4.01
C LEU A 262 23.31 -10.21 -5.11
N GLY A 263 22.48 -11.05 -5.72
CA GLY A 263 22.84 -11.86 -6.86
C GLY A 263 23.03 -11.03 -8.14
N PRO A 264 23.66 -11.61 -9.19
CA PRO A 264 23.94 -10.92 -10.45
C PRO A 264 22.69 -10.30 -11.10
N PHE A 265 21.55 -10.99 -11.01
CA PHE A 265 20.28 -10.48 -11.55
C PHE A 265 19.80 -9.22 -10.82
N GLN A 266 19.91 -9.19 -9.50
CA GLN A 266 19.49 -8.03 -8.70
C GLN A 266 20.41 -6.83 -8.94
N LEU A 267 21.71 -7.06 -9.14
CA LEU A 267 22.67 -6.02 -9.52
C LEU A 267 22.37 -5.44 -10.91
N ILE A 268 22.11 -6.30 -11.90
CA ILE A 268 21.72 -5.86 -13.25
C ILE A 268 20.42 -5.05 -13.18
N HIS A 269 19.43 -5.52 -12.41
CA HIS A 269 18.16 -4.84 -12.25
C HIS A 269 18.32 -3.48 -11.56
N LEU A 270 19.12 -3.41 -10.50
CA LEU A 270 19.44 -2.16 -9.79
C LEU A 270 20.17 -1.18 -10.71
N PHE A 271 21.09 -1.66 -11.55
CA PHE A 271 21.80 -0.83 -12.52
C PHE A 271 20.82 -0.18 -13.52
N PHE A 272 19.94 -0.97 -14.14
CA PHE A 272 18.96 -0.43 -15.09
C PHE A 272 17.93 0.51 -14.44
N MET A 273 17.52 0.23 -13.20
CA MET A 273 16.64 1.13 -12.45
C MET A 273 17.32 2.47 -12.13
N ASN A 274 18.61 2.46 -11.79
CA ASN A 274 19.35 3.69 -11.53
C ASN A 274 19.73 4.46 -12.79
N LEU A 275 19.86 3.79 -13.94
CA LEU A 275 20.14 4.44 -15.23
C LEU A 275 19.05 5.47 -15.58
N ILE A 276 17.77 5.15 -15.29
CA ILE A 276 16.65 6.07 -15.47
C ILE A 276 16.81 7.29 -14.56
N SER A 277 17.13 7.09 -13.28
CA SER A 277 17.35 8.19 -12.32
C SER A 277 18.53 9.09 -12.69
N MET A 278 19.59 8.53 -13.29
CA MET A 278 20.75 9.32 -13.75
C MET A 278 20.36 10.34 -14.82
N THR A 279 19.45 9.98 -15.75
CA THR A 279 19.00 10.92 -16.80
C THR A 279 18.30 12.15 -16.22
N ALA A 280 17.48 11.97 -15.18
CA ALA A 280 16.83 13.08 -14.48
C ALA A 280 17.86 13.99 -13.79
N GLY A 281 18.90 13.40 -13.18
CA GLY A 281 20.01 14.15 -12.60
C GLY A 281 20.74 15.01 -13.64
N ILE A 282 21.03 14.45 -14.82
CA ILE A 282 21.70 15.18 -15.90
C ILE A 282 20.88 16.42 -16.33
N VAL A 283 19.56 16.31 -16.44
CA VAL A 283 18.68 17.43 -16.80
C VAL A 283 18.70 18.52 -15.73
N ALA A 284 18.64 18.14 -14.45
CA ALA A 284 18.71 19.09 -13.34
C ALA A 284 20.07 19.83 -13.32
N PHE A 285 21.18 19.11 -13.53
CA PHE A 285 22.51 19.71 -13.64
C PHE A 285 22.63 20.63 -14.87
N TYR A 286 22.07 20.22 -16.02
CA TYR A 286 22.07 21.04 -17.22
C TYR A 286 21.37 22.39 -16.97
N TYR A 287 20.22 22.41 -16.28
CA TYR A 287 19.51 23.66 -16.01
C TYR A 287 20.37 24.69 -15.26
N VAL A 288 21.15 24.24 -14.27
CA VAL A 288 22.03 25.12 -13.47
C VAL A 288 23.04 25.87 -14.33
N PHE A 289 23.63 25.21 -15.33
CA PHE A 289 24.64 25.80 -16.21
C PHE A 289 24.02 26.44 -17.46
N GLY A 290 22.96 25.86 -18.01
CA GLY A 290 22.29 26.32 -19.23
C GLY A 290 21.48 27.60 -19.00
N ALA A 291 20.78 27.72 -17.87
CA ALA A 291 19.97 28.89 -17.53
C ALA A 291 20.69 29.88 -16.58
N ALA A 292 22.02 29.85 -16.56
CA ALA A 292 22.83 30.72 -15.70
C ALA A 292 22.53 32.21 -15.94
N ASP A 293 22.65 33.02 -14.88
CA ASP A 293 22.62 34.47 -15.01
C ASP A 293 23.96 34.97 -15.55
N VAL A 294 23.98 35.22 -16.86
CA VAL A 294 25.14 35.75 -17.56
C VAL A 294 25.14 37.27 -17.50
N ASN A 295 26.29 37.86 -17.18
CA ASN A 295 26.44 39.31 -17.33
C ASN A 295 26.29 39.68 -18.79
N HIS A 296 25.53 40.73 -19.04
CA HIS A 296 25.22 41.18 -20.38
C HIS A 296 25.08 42.69 -20.37
N ARG A 297 25.30 43.28 -21.54
CA ARG A 297 25.05 44.68 -21.80
C ARG A 297 24.26 44.83 -23.09
N CYS A 298 23.71 46.00 -23.30
CA CYS A 298 22.99 46.28 -24.52
C CYS A 298 23.94 46.36 -25.72
N ARG A 299 23.50 45.78 -26.85
CA ARG A 299 24.23 45.87 -28.11
C ARG A 299 24.14 47.28 -28.66
N LEU A 300 25.28 47.87 -29.02
CA LEU A 300 25.33 49.16 -29.70
C LEU A 300 24.66 49.06 -31.07
N SER A 301 24.11 50.17 -31.54
CA SER A 301 23.51 50.21 -32.88
C SER A 301 24.58 49.91 -33.93
N PRO A 302 24.26 49.16 -35.02
CA PRO A 302 25.19 48.97 -36.14
C PRO A 302 25.72 50.28 -36.74
N SER A 303 24.98 51.38 -36.57
CA SER A 303 25.38 52.73 -36.96
C SER A 303 26.47 53.37 -36.08
N VAL A 304 26.64 52.87 -34.85
CA VAL A 304 27.62 53.36 -33.85
C VAL A 304 28.85 52.45 -33.81
N TRP A 305 28.65 51.14 -33.81
CA TRP A 305 29.72 50.15 -33.88
C TRP A 305 29.28 48.93 -34.72
N PRO A 306 30.05 48.54 -35.75
CA PRO A 306 29.71 47.37 -36.55
C PRO A 306 29.96 46.08 -35.76
N ASN A 307 28.96 45.19 -35.71
CA ASN A 307 29.03 43.86 -35.09
C ASN A 307 29.48 43.85 -33.61
N ASP A 308 28.71 44.54 -32.77
CA ASP A 308 28.95 44.56 -31.32
C ASP A 308 28.50 43.25 -30.63
N VAL A 309 29.38 42.24 -30.65
CA VAL A 309 29.11 40.90 -30.09
C VAL A 309 29.86 40.65 -28.77
N HIS A 310 30.93 41.40 -28.50
CA HIS A 310 31.81 41.17 -27.35
C HIS A 310 31.37 41.99 -26.14
N TYR A 311 31.17 41.34 -25.00
CA TYR A 311 30.86 42.04 -23.75
C TYR A 311 31.97 43.02 -23.33
N LYS A 312 33.23 42.56 -23.34
CA LYS A 312 34.39 43.40 -23.02
C LYS A 312 34.72 44.36 -24.17
N PRO A 313 35.21 45.58 -23.89
CA PRO A 313 35.64 46.51 -24.93
C PRO A 313 36.81 45.92 -25.70
N ILE A 314 36.81 46.11 -27.02
CA ILE A 314 37.87 45.60 -27.90
C ILE A 314 39.05 46.59 -27.88
N ASN A 315 38.73 47.88 -27.99
CA ASN A 315 39.68 49.00 -28.04
C ASN A 315 39.18 50.14 -27.13
N GLN A 316 40.05 51.10 -26.82
CA GLN A 316 39.71 52.28 -25.99
C GLN A 316 38.55 53.10 -26.57
N THR A 317 38.45 53.21 -27.90
CA THR A 317 37.32 53.88 -28.57
C THR A 317 36.00 53.14 -28.33
N HIS A 318 36.02 51.81 -28.34
CA HIS A 318 34.85 51.00 -28.06
C HIS A 318 34.41 51.18 -26.59
N GLU A 319 35.37 51.25 -25.66
CA GLU A 319 35.09 51.50 -24.24
C GLU A 319 34.46 52.88 -24.00
N ALA A 320 34.96 53.92 -24.64
CA ALA A 320 34.40 55.27 -24.55
C ALA A 320 32.94 55.31 -25.02
N LEU A 321 32.64 54.67 -26.16
CA LEU A 321 31.28 54.58 -26.71
C LEU A 321 30.35 53.75 -25.80
N ILE A 322 30.81 52.64 -25.24
CA ILE A 322 30.00 51.85 -24.30
C ILE A 322 29.63 52.71 -23.07
N ASN A 323 30.58 53.45 -22.51
CA ASN A 323 30.35 54.31 -21.34
C ASN A 323 29.47 55.53 -21.64
N GLU A 324 29.39 55.96 -22.90
CA GLU A 324 28.55 57.06 -23.33
C GLU A 324 27.08 56.64 -23.50
N TYR A 325 26.85 55.46 -24.11
CA TYR A 325 25.51 54.96 -24.43
C TYR A 325 24.89 54.10 -23.32
N ILE A 326 25.68 53.49 -22.43
CA ILE A 326 25.18 52.60 -21.38
C ILE A 326 25.47 53.20 -20.01
N PRO A 327 24.45 53.47 -19.18
CA PRO A 327 24.65 53.99 -17.83
C PRO A 327 25.40 52.97 -16.96
N LYS A 328 26.16 53.47 -15.99
CA LYS A 328 26.75 52.64 -14.93
C LYS A 328 25.87 52.69 -13.69
N GLY A 329 25.61 51.53 -13.09
CA GLY A 329 24.96 51.41 -11.80
C GLY A 329 25.84 51.95 -10.67
N THR A 330 25.29 51.95 -9.46
CA THR A 330 25.99 52.38 -8.22
C THR A 330 27.19 51.51 -7.87
N ASP A 331 27.29 50.32 -8.47
CA ASP A 331 28.37 49.34 -8.32
C ASP A 331 29.47 49.48 -9.37
N GLY A 332 29.39 50.49 -10.24
CA GLY A 332 30.36 50.74 -11.32
C GLY A 332 30.24 49.78 -12.50
N LYS A 333 29.25 48.89 -12.51
CA LYS A 333 28.96 47.98 -13.64
C LYS A 333 27.99 48.64 -14.61
N TRP A 334 28.04 48.24 -15.89
CA TRP A 334 27.08 48.70 -16.88
C TRP A 334 25.68 48.17 -16.59
N ASP A 335 24.67 49.00 -16.85
CA ASP A 335 23.28 48.58 -16.81
C ASP A 335 23.04 47.47 -17.85
N LYS A 336 22.35 46.42 -17.41
CA LYS A 336 22.10 45.21 -18.18
C LYS A 336 20.97 45.38 -19.20
N CYS A 337 20.03 46.30 -18.93
CA CYS A 337 18.72 46.31 -19.60
C CYS A 337 18.35 47.64 -20.28
N MET A 338 19.00 48.74 -19.90
CA MET A 338 18.69 50.08 -20.40
C MET A 338 19.88 50.72 -21.11
N ARG A 339 19.61 51.54 -22.12
CA ARG A 339 20.60 52.38 -22.79
C ARG A 339 20.07 53.77 -23.10
N TYR A 340 20.96 54.71 -23.39
CA TYR A 340 20.61 56.05 -23.86
C TYR A 340 20.29 56.07 -25.36
N THR A 341 19.35 56.94 -25.77
CA THR A 341 18.94 57.12 -27.17
C THR A 341 19.96 57.84 -28.04
N THR A 342 20.62 58.86 -27.49
CA THR A 342 21.47 59.82 -28.22
C THR A 342 22.58 60.36 -27.32
N ASN A 343 23.64 60.90 -27.93
CA ASN A 343 24.80 61.46 -27.21
C ASN A 343 24.52 62.87 -26.63
N ASP A 344 23.44 63.52 -27.08
CA ASP A 344 23.08 64.90 -26.74
C ASP A 344 22.42 65.06 -25.35
N GLN A 345 22.28 66.31 -24.89
CA GLN A 345 21.77 66.70 -23.56
C GLN A 345 20.38 66.15 -23.19
N HIS A 346 19.59 65.68 -24.16
CA HIS A 346 18.27 65.07 -23.95
C HIS A 346 18.36 63.53 -23.95
N ARG A 347 19.15 62.97 -23.04
CA ARG A 347 19.32 61.52 -22.91
C ARG A 347 18.05 60.90 -22.32
N THR A 348 17.39 60.02 -23.08
CA THR A 348 16.28 59.20 -22.56
C THR A 348 16.72 57.75 -22.43
N LEU A 349 16.29 57.11 -21.36
CA LEU A 349 16.54 55.69 -21.09
C LEU A 349 15.52 54.84 -21.84
N ILE A 350 16.01 53.97 -22.72
CA ILE A 350 15.19 53.03 -23.50
C ILE A 350 15.63 51.59 -23.27
N ASN A 351 14.69 50.66 -23.44
CA ASN A 351 14.99 49.23 -23.53
C ASN A 351 15.84 48.96 -24.77
N CYS A 352 16.62 47.89 -24.72
CA CYS A 352 17.64 47.61 -25.72
C CYS A 352 17.05 46.96 -26.98
N PRO A 353 16.94 47.69 -28.11
CA PRO A 353 16.17 47.25 -29.25
C PRO A 353 16.96 46.32 -30.18
N ASN A 354 18.30 46.34 -30.10
CA ASN A 354 19.21 45.60 -30.98
C ASN A 354 19.75 44.31 -30.35
N GLY A 355 19.13 43.86 -29.25
CA GLY A 355 19.57 42.72 -28.46
C GLY A 355 20.73 43.03 -27.52
N TRP A 356 21.44 41.97 -27.11
CA TRP A 356 22.44 42.02 -26.04
C TRP A 356 23.79 41.43 -26.46
N ALA A 357 24.86 41.89 -25.80
CA ALA A 357 26.19 41.32 -25.84
C ALA A 357 26.48 40.64 -24.49
N TYR A 358 26.77 39.34 -24.54
CA TYR A 358 26.89 38.48 -23.35
C TYR A 358 28.35 38.21 -22.98
N ASP A 359 28.64 38.14 -21.69
CA ASP A 359 29.94 37.73 -21.18
C ASP A 359 30.06 36.19 -21.16
N ARG A 360 30.96 35.67 -21.99
CA ARG A 360 31.21 34.22 -22.13
C ARG A 360 32.37 33.71 -21.31
N SER A 361 33.03 34.57 -20.52
CA SER A 361 34.24 34.20 -19.78
C SER A 361 34.01 33.14 -18.70
N VAL A 362 32.80 33.04 -18.16
CA VAL A 362 32.46 32.12 -17.05
C VAL A 362 31.73 30.86 -17.54
N PHE A 363 30.66 31.01 -18.34
CA PHE A 363 29.74 29.91 -18.68
C PHE A 363 29.78 29.50 -20.16
N GLY A 364 30.57 30.16 -21.01
CA GLY A 364 30.53 29.92 -22.46
C GLY A 364 29.18 30.31 -23.09
N TYR A 365 28.74 29.56 -24.10
CA TYR A 365 27.42 29.73 -24.70
C TYR A 365 26.34 29.14 -23.78
N SER A 366 25.31 29.91 -23.47
CA SER A 366 24.23 29.50 -22.54
C SER A 366 22.86 29.56 -23.19
N PHE A 367 21.91 28.77 -22.68
CA PHE A 367 20.52 28.82 -23.15
C PHE A 367 19.88 30.19 -22.90
N THR A 368 20.34 30.91 -21.86
CA THR A 368 19.91 32.29 -21.58
C THR A 368 20.21 33.25 -22.73
N GLU A 369 21.37 33.12 -23.41
CA GLU A 369 21.69 33.96 -24.58
C GLU A 369 20.99 33.49 -25.86
N GLU A 370 20.82 32.17 -26.06
CA GLU A 370 20.18 31.62 -27.26
C GLU A 370 18.69 32.00 -27.33
N ALA A 371 17.99 31.93 -26.19
CA ALA A 371 16.58 32.27 -26.08
C ALA A 371 16.31 33.73 -25.63
N ASN A 372 17.35 34.55 -25.49
CA ASN A 372 17.29 35.95 -25.02
C ASN A 372 16.44 36.12 -23.74
N LEU A 373 16.67 35.27 -22.73
CA LEU A 373 15.90 35.21 -21.49
C LEU A 373 16.43 36.19 -20.43
N VAL A 374 16.56 37.45 -20.81
CA VAL A 374 17.07 38.53 -19.96
C VAL A 374 16.09 39.68 -19.83
N CYS A 375 16.26 40.51 -18.80
CA CYS A 375 15.45 41.70 -18.55
C CYS A 375 13.93 41.38 -18.50
N HIS A 376 13.14 41.86 -19.47
CA HIS A 376 11.70 41.60 -19.53
C HIS A 376 11.35 40.10 -19.59
N SER A 377 12.23 39.27 -20.18
CA SER A 377 12.02 37.82 -20.29
C SER A 377 12.65 37.04 -19.12
N GLU A 378 13.29 37.71 -18.16
CA GLU A 378 13.91 37.07 -16.99
C GLU A 378 12.94 36.22 -16.16
N PRO A 379 11.68 36.63 -15.90
CA PRO A 379 10.74 35.81 -15.13
C PRO A 379 10.46 34.44 -15.75
N LYS A 380 10.63 34.29 -17.07
CA LYS A 380 10.42 33.00 -17.76
C LYS A 380 11.44 31.95 -17.31
N LYS A 381 12.67 32.35 -16.94
CA LYS A 381 13.67 31.44 -16.35
C LYS A 381 13.19 30.95 -14.98
N SER A 382 12.72 31.87 -14.14
CA SER A 382 12.19 31.53 -12.82
C SER A 382 10.97 30.60 -12.91
N TRP A 383 10.07 30.83 -13.87
CA TRP A 383 8.96 29.91 -14.14
C TRP A 383 9.42 28.54 -14.62
N LEU A 384 10.45 28.46 -15.46
CA LEU A 384 11.03 27.20 -15.91
C LEU A 384 11.63 26.40 -14.75
N ASN A 385 12.37 27.07 -13.84
CA ASN A 385 12.87 26.44 -12.62
C ASN A 385 11.73 25.95 -11.72
N THR A 386 10.73 26.80 -11.49
CA THR A 386 9.56 26.46 -10.66
C THR A 386 8.85 25.23 -11.22
N LEU A 387 8.59 25.18 -12.53
CA LEU A 387 7.94 24.03 -13.16
C LEU A 387 8.73 22.73 -12.93
N MET A 388 10.06 22.77 -13.11
CA MET A 388 10.94 21.63 -12.89
C MET A 388 10.93 21.16 -11.42
N GLN A 389 11.03 22.09 -10.47
CA GLN A 389 11.03 21.79 -9.04
C GLN A 389 9.66 21.33 -8.53
N THR A 390 8.57 21.87 -9.09
CA THR A 390 7.20 21.46 -8.74
C THR A 390 6.94 20.01 -9.18
N GLY A 391 7.51 19.60 -10.31
CA GLY A 391 7.54 18.21 -10.74
C GLY A 391 8.16 17.26 -9.72
N GLY A 392 9.11 17.72 -8.90
CA GLY A 392 9.69 16.94 -7.79
C GLY A 392 8.66 16.50 -6.74
N PHE A 393 7.60 17.27 -6.52
CA PHE A 393 6.53 16.90 -5.58
C PHE A 393 5.66 15.74 -6.09
N SER A 394 5.72 15.42 -7.38
CA SER A 394 5.03 14.24 -7.93
C SER A 394 5.55 12.93 -7.34
N LEU A 395 6.78 12.91 -6.77
CA LEU A 395 7.34 11.76 -6.07
C LEU A 395 6.50 11.33 -4.87
N LEU A 396 5.85 12.27 -4.17
CA LEU A 396 4.96 11.95 -3.04
C LEU A 396 3.73 11.17 -3.52
N MET A 397 3.15 11.60 -4.64
CA MET A 397 1.98 10.97 -5.25
C MET A 397 2.32 9.57 -5.80
N ILE A 398 3.45 9.46 -6.52
CA ILE A 398 3.91 8.19 -7.09
C ILE A 398 4.28 7.20 -5.98
N GLY A 399 4.87 7.66 -4.88
CA GLY A 399 5.15 6.84 -3.70
C GLY A 399 3.87 6.20 -3.13
N SER A 400 2.84 7.02 -2.86
CA SER A 400 1.55 6.52 -2.36
C SER A 400 0.86 5.57 -3.35
N LEU A 401 0.96 5.82 -4.66
CA LEU A 401 0.46 4.91 -5.69
C LEU A 401 1.26 3.59 -5.72
N GLY A 402 2.57 3.64 -5.48
CA GLY A 402 3.44 2.48 -5.37
C GLY A 402 3.06 1.58 -4.19
N ASP A 403 2.71 2.18 -3.06
CA ASP A 403 2.28 1.44 -1.87
C ASP A 403 0.85 0.88 -2.04
N LYS A 404 -0.03 1.57 -2.77
CA LYS A 404 -1.43 1.13 -3.01
C LYS A 404 -1.58 0.06 -4.09
N PHE A 405 -0.86 0.18 -5.21
CA PHE A 405 -1.02 -0.68 -6.39
C PHE A 405 0.15 -1.65 -6.62
N GLY A 406 1.18 -1.57 -5.78
CA GLY A 406 2.40 -2.37 -5.83
C GLY A 406 3.49 -1.70 -6.65
N ARG A 407 4.70 -1.61 -6.07
CA ARG A 407 5.84 -0.86 -6.60
C ARG A 407 6.20 -1.25 -8.03
N LYS A 408 6.25 -2.54 -8.36
CA LYS A 408 6.58 -3.03 -9.71
C LYS A 408 5.59 -2.52 -10.78
N ARG A 409 4.28 -2.58 -10.50
CA ARG A 409 3.24 -2.15 -11.44
C ARG A 409 3.26 -0.65 -11.61
N THR A 410 3.36 0.08 -10.51
CA THR A 410 3.45 1.54 -10.52
C THR A 410 4.67 2.01 -11.31
N THR A 411 5.85 1.44 -11.06
CA THR A 411 7.07 1.77 -11.82
C THR A 411 6.91 1.54 -13.32
N ILE A 412 6.38 0.38 -13.74
CA ILE A 412 6.19 0.08 -15.17
C ILE A 412 5.24 1.10 -15.82
N ILE A 413 4.10 1.39 -15.19
CA ILE A 413 3.11 2.32 -15.72
C ILE A 413 3.68 3.74 -15.81
N THR A 414 4.36 4.22 -14.77
CA THR A 414 4.95 5.57 -14.77
C THR A 414 6.07 5.69 -15.79
N THR A 415 6.88 4.65 -15.99
CA THR A 415 7.93 4.65 -17.02
C THR A 415 7.34 4.70 -18.42
N ILE A 416 6.26 3.95 -18.70
CA ILE A 416 5.57 4.02 -20.00
C ILE A 416 4.99 5.41 -20.23
N LEU A 417 4.32 5.98 -19.23
CA LEU A 417 3.75 7.33 -19.31
C LEU A 417 4.84 8.38 -19.56
N LEU A 418 5.97 8.28 -18.87
CA LEU A 418 7.12 9.16 -19.08
C LEU A 418 7.65 9.04 -20.51
N PHE A 419 7.83 7.82 -21.01
CA PHE A 419 8.29 7.58 -22.37
C PHE A 419 7.35 8.21 -23.41
N VAL A 420 6.05 7.97 -23.27
CA VAL A 420 5.02 8.55 -24.17
C VAL A 420 5.05 10.08 -24.12
N LEU A 421 5.14 10.67 -22.92
CA LEU A 421 5.22 12.12 -22.76
C LEU A 421 6.47 12.70 -23.44
N CYS A 422 7.63 12.06 -23.26
CA CYS A 422 8.87 12.47 -23.91
C CYS A 422 8.80 12.38 -25.44
N VAL A 423 8.17 11.34 -25.99
CA VAL A 423 7.97 11.21 -27.44
C VAL A 423 7.06 12.33 -27.95
N ILE A 424 5.96 12.59 -27.24
CA ILE A 424 5.03 13.67 -27.58
C ILE A 424 5.74 15.03 -27.57
N THR A 425 6.48 15.35 -26.51
CA THR A 425 7.19 16.64 -26.43
C THR A 425 8.25 16.78 -27.51
N GLN A 426 8.98 15.71 -27.84
CA GLN A 426 9.98 15.74 -28.91
C GLN A 426 9.34 15.99 -30.28
N ILE A 427 8.19 15.36 -30.55
CA ILE A 427 7.43 15.61 -31.79
C ILE A 427 6.96 17.07 -31.82
N PHE A 428 6.39 17.58 -30.73
CA PHE A 428 5.94 18.98 -30.66
C PHE A 428 7.09 19.97 -30.88
N LEU A 429 8.27 19.72 -30.31
CA LEU A 429 9.45 20.59 -30.49
C LEU A 429 9.97 20.59 -31.93
N GLN A 430 9.78 19.51 -32.69
CA GLN A 430 10.13 19.48 -34.12
C GLN A 430 9.14 20.24 -34.99
N TRP A 431 7.86 20.30 -34.58
CA TRP A 431 6.80 20.95 -35.35
C TRP A 431 6.56 22.42 -34.98
N ILE A 432 7.01 22.85 -33.80
CA ILE A 432 7.07 24.26 -33.43
C ILE A 432 8.44 24.78 -33.86
N PRO A 433 8.55 25.55 -34.96
CA PRO A 433 9.81 26.19 -35.27
C PRO A 433 10.17 27.11 -34.10
N MET A 434 11.27 26.80 -33.39
CA MET A 434 11.97 27.78 -32.56
C MET A 434 12.69 28.79 -33.47
N THR A 435 11.99 29.32 -34.48
CA THR A 435 12.42 30.54 -35.16
C THR A 435 12.22 31.66 -34.16
N VAL A 436 13.22 31.85 -33.30
CA VAL A 436 13.60 33.17 -32.86
C VAL A 436 13.77 33.96 -34.16
N ASN A 437 12.79 34.78 -34.49
CA ASN A 437 12.91 35.75 -35.55
C ASN A 437 14.07 36.68 -35.16
N ALA A 438 15.29 36.31 -35.56
CA ALA A 438 16.38 37.25 -35.72
C ALA A 438 15.98 38.16 -36.88
N LYS A 439 15.24 39.22 -36.56
CA LYS A 439 15.16 40.42 -37.37
C LYS A 439 16.12 41.45 -36.80
#